data_AF-A0A7X2L5K1-F1
#
_entry.id   AF-A0A7X2L5K1-F1
#
_cell.length_a   1.000
_cell.length_b   1.000
_cell.length_c   1.000
_cell.angle_alpha   90.00
_cell.angle_beta   90.00
_cell.angle_gamma   90.00
#
_symmetry.space_group_name_H-M   'P 1'
#
loop_
_entity.id
_entity.type
_entity.pdbx_description
1 polymer ?
#
loop_
_entity_poly.entity_id
_entity_poly.type
_entity_poly.pdbx_seq_one_letter_code
_entity_poly.pdbx_strand_id
1 'polypeptide(L)' 'MDFPVNILLVDDHPENLLAIEAALSGAPYRLFRAYSGIEAKFTHEGSIYIMVNKLSQLS' A
#
# COMPACT_ATOMS: atom_id res chain seq x y z
N MET A 1 -19.31 6.01 13.81
CA MET A 1 -18.17 6.85 13.41
C MET A 1 -17.35 6.01 12.47
N ASP A 2 -17.37 6.30 11.17
CA ASP A 2 -16.50 5.62 10.20
C ASP A 2 -15.14 6.27 10.28
N PHE A 3 -14.23 5.67 11.06
CA PHE A 3 -12.84 6.06 11.03
C PHE A 3 -12.27 5.64 9.67
N PRO A 4 -11.61 6.55 8.93
CA PRO A 4 -11.04 6.20 7.64
C PRO A 4 -9.96 5.13 7.85
N VAL A 5 -10.06 4.04 7.08
CA VAL A 5 -9.11 2.94 7.13
C VAL A 5 -7.78 3.41 6.54
N ASN A 6 -6.70 3.28 7.31
CA ASN A 6 -5.35 3.56 6.85
C ASN A 6 -4.78 2.32 6.17
N ILE A 7 -4.36 2.47 4.91
CA ILE A 7 -3.75 1.41 4.10
C ILE A 7 -2.34 1.84 3.75
N LEU A 8 -1.36 1.02 4.10
CA LEU A 8 0.03 1.20 3.70
C LEU A 8 0.36 0.27 2.53
N LEU A 9 0.63 0.86 1.37
CA LEU A 9 1.06 0.19 0.16
C LEU A 9 2.58 0.07 0.17
N VAL A 10 3.09 -1.15 0.00
CA VAL A 10 4.52 -1.43 0.02
C VAL A 10 4.93 -2.13 -1.27
N ASP A 11 5.68 -1.42 -2.12
CA ASP A 11 6.24 -1.93 -3.38
C ASP A 11 7.44 -1.07 -3.77
N ASP A 12 8.54 -1.69 -4.22
CA ASP A 12 9.76 -1.00 -4.65
C ASP A 12 9.64 -0.36 -6.04
N HIS A 13 8.54 -0.62 -6.75
CA HIS A 13 8.23 -0.07 -8.07
C HIS A 13 7.12 1.01 -7.97
N PRO A 14 7.44 2.30 -8.19
CA PRO A 14 6.48 3.41 -8.10
C PRO A 14 5.23 3.25 -8.97
N GLU A 15 5.35 2.60 -10.14
CA GLU A 15 4.24 2.35 -11.06
C GLU A 15 3.18 1.41 -10.49
N ASN A 16 3.58 0.42 -9.69
CA ASN A 16 2.65 -0.50 -9.03
C ASN A 16 1.85 0.23 -7.96
N LEU A 17 2.52 1.06 -7.16
CA LEU A 17 1.86 1.91 -6.16
C LEU A 17 0.81 2.80 -6.81
N LEU A 18 1.15 3.46 -7.92
CA LEU A 18 0.23 4.32 -8.66
C LEU A 18 -0.99 3.56 -9.20
N ALA A 19 -0.78 2.36 -9.75
CA ALA A 19 -1.87 1.52 -10.27
C ALA A 19 -2.87 1.15 -9.15
N ILE A 20 -2.37 0.83 -7.96
CA ILE A 20 -3.20 0.44 -6.82
C ILE A 20 -3.96 1.64 -6.25
N GLU A 21 -3.32 2.80 -6.16
CA GLU A 21 -4.01 4.03 -5.76
C GLU A 21 -5.15 4.38 -6.70
N ALA A 22 -4.93 4.23 -8.01
CA ALA A 22 -5.99 4.43 -9.00
C ALA A 22 -7.12 3.42 -8.82
N ALA A 23 -6.80 2.14 -8.57
CA ALA A 23 -7.79 1.09 -8.33
C ALA A 23 -8.61 1.29 -7.04
N LEU A 24 -7.98 1.87 -6.00
CA LEU A 24 -8.61 2.17 -4.71
C LEU A 24 -9.23 3.57 -4.66
N SER A 25 -9.13 4.35 -5.74
CA SER A 25 -9.70 5.69 -5.80
C SER A 25 -11.23 5.62 -5.69
N GLY A 26 -11.81 6.46 -4.82
CA GLY A 26 -13.26 6.54 -4.61
C GLY A 26 -13.77 5.87 -3.34
N ALA A 27 -12.95 5.09 -2.63
CA ALA A 27 -13.25 4.61 -1.28
C ALA A 27 -12.67 5.56 -0.21
N PRO A 28 -13.26 5.66 1.01
CA PRO A 28 -12.81 6.55 2.08
C PRO A 28 -11.55 6.03 2.80
N TYR A 29 -10.56 5.57 2.02
CA TYR A 29 -9.29 5.07 2.53
C TYR A 29 -8.25 6.18 2.56
N ARG A 30 -7.35 6.11 3.54
CA ARG A 30 -6.12 6.91 3.59
C ARG A 30 -4.98 6.03 3.14
N LEU A 31 -4.47 6.31 1.93
CA LEU A 31 -3.39 5.53 1.34
C LEU A 31 -2.04 6.15 1.71
N PHE A 32 -1.12 5.32 2.15
CA PHE A 32 0.27 5.66 2.43
C PHE A 32 1.18 4.78 1.59
N ARG A 33 2.36 5.27 1.21
CA ARG A 33 3.35 4.54 0.41
C ARG A 33 4.58 4.21 1.24
N ALA A 34 5.18 3.06 0.95
CA ALA A 34 6.54 2.73 1.30
C ALA A 34 7.17 1.99 0.12
N TYR A 35 8.45 2.25 -0.14
CA TYR A 35 9.20 1.63 -1.23
C TYR A 35 9.96 0.39 -0.76
N SER A 36 9.82 0.01 0.51
CA SER A 36 10.38 -1.21 1.07
C SER A 36 9.63 -1.65 2.33
N GLY A 37 9.70 -2.95 2.65
CA GLY A 37 9.15 -3.48 3.90
C GLY A 37 9.82 -2.93 5.15
N ILE A 38 11.08 -2.48 5.05
CA ILE A 38 11.80 -1.83 6.15
C ILE A 38 11.20 -0.44 6.39
N GLU A 39 11.08 0.38 5.35
CA GLU A 39 10.42 1.69 5.42
C GLU A 39 9.00 1.56 5.98
N ALA A 40 8.24 0.56 5.55
CA ALA A 40 6.87 0.34 6.01
C ALA A 40 6.75 0.10 7.53
N LYS A 41 7.74 -0.58 8.14
CA LYS A 41 7.74 -0.87 9.58
C LYS A 41 7.94 0.38 10.46
N PHE A 42 8.61 1.40 9.95
CA PHE A 42 8.93 2.60 10.74
C PHE A 42 7.87 3.70 10.64
N THR A 43 7.01 3.66 9.62
CA THR A 43 6.19 4.83 9.28
C THR A 43 4.79 4.82 9.91
N HIS A 44 4.18 3.65 10.19
CA HIS A 44 2.77 3.63 10.64
C HIS A 44 2.41 2.48 11.60
N GLU A 45 2.25 2.77 12.89
CA GLU A 45 1.59 1.85 13.83
C GLU A 45 0.07 1.84 13.61
N GLY A 46 -0.54 0.64 13.51
CA GLY A 46 -2.00 0.47 13.39
C GLY A 46 -2.57 0.50 11.96
N SER A 47 -1.73 0.53 10.91
CA SER A 47 -2.17 0.42 9.51
C SER A 47 -2.34 -1.03 9.05
N ILE A 48 -3.27 -1.25 8.10
CA ILE A 48 -3.34 -2.52 7.35
C ILE A 48 -2.27 -2.47 6.26
N TYR A 49 -1.42 -3.50 6.22
CA TYR A 49 -0.34 -3.61 5.24
C TYR A 49 -0.83 -4.36 4.00
N ILE A 50 -0.76 -3.72 2.84
CA ILE A 50 -0.93 -4.40 1.53
C ILE A 50 0.47 -4.46 0.90
N MET A 51 1.10 -5.63 1.01
CA MET A 51 2.32 -5.92 0.27
C MET A 51 1.96 -6.44 -1.11
N VAL A 52 2.48 -5.79 -2.13
CA VAL A 52 2.25 -6.20 -3.51
C VAL A 52 3.45 -7.03 -3.90
N ASN A 53 3.32 -8.35 -3.70
CA ASN A 53 4.34 -9.26 -4.20
C ASN A 53 4.07 -9.46 -5.69
N LYS A 54 5.00 -9.03 -6.53
CA LYS A 54 5.01 -9.30 -7.96
C LYS A 54 4.76 -10.80 -8.12
N LEU A 55 3.72 -11.20 -8.86
CA LEU A 55 3.55 -12.57 -9.36
C LEU A 55 4.66 -12.94 -10.38
N SER A 56 5.88 -12.40 -10.25
CA SER A 56 6.98 -12.59 -11.19
C SER A 56 7.82 -13.84 -10.91
N GLN A 57 7.23 -14.87 -10.30
CA GLN A 57 7.84 -16.21 -10.24
C GLN A 57 6.95 -17.30 -10.87
N LEU A 58 5.97 -16.93 -11.71
CA LEU A 58 5.21 -17.88 -12.52
C LEU A 58 5.35 -17.57 -14.01
N SER A 59 6.56 -17.72 -14.55
CA SER A 59 6.84 -18.20 -15.92
C SER A 59 8.34 -18.38 -16.12
#